data_AF-A0A7V7WH84-F1
#
_entry.id   AF-A0A7V7WH84-F1
#
_cell.length_a   1.000
_cell.length_b   1.000
_cell.length_c   1.000
_cell.angle_alpha   90.00
_cell.angle_beta   90.00
_cell.angle_gamma   90.00
#
_symmetry.space_group_name_H-M   'P 1'
#
loop_
_entity.id
_entity.type
_entity.pdbx_description
1 polymer ?
#
loop_
_entity_poly.entity_id
_entity_poly.type
_entity_poly.pdbx_seq_one_letter_code
_entity_poly.pdbx_strand_id
1 'polypeptide(L)'
;MPASSKKPQVQKEDAMWLQKELINRNYQELATAHERGKKISATFVPGNLNELLMCFDFARSLPETNQLQNGMRKKSGKFIMDAERDGQSEDVCTYVKSDLGMMLNGQVGPTGDPLPRPDLLLLSYTGCFTFMKWFELIRQKFGGETVMLHVPYQGDGKINPNMRDYVVKQLKETVIPALEKVSGVKFDIDRLRQYMRESAKAEEDLVAVLQSAKNRPSPIDGYFGGVYYIGPIFTAFRGTPDASKFYGMLRSEIEQRVRDGKGPITPDGEMTSERYRLVVEGPPNWTSFRDFWKMFYEDGAVVVTSTYAKVGGLYDFGFRHDPDRPLESLAEYCMG
;
A
#
# COMPACT_ATOMS: atom_id res chain seq x y z
N MET A 1 -40.92 -20.20 -13.79
CA MET A 1 -39.51 -19.91 -13.41
C MET A 1 -39.18 -18.52 -13.93
N PRO A 2 -38.75 -17.57 -13.10
CA PRO A 2 -38.32 -16.28 -13.62
C PRO A 2 -37.06 -16.49 -14.47
N ALA A 3 -37.07 -15.92 -15.68
CA ALA A 3 -35.95 -15.97 -16.59
C ALA A 3 -34.71 -15.39 -15.91
N SER A 4 -33.64 -16.18 -15.83
CA SER A 4 -32.32 -15.71 -15.42
C SER A 4 -31.85 -14.68 -16.44
N SER A 5 -32.09 -13.40 -16.18
CA SER A 5 -31.46 -12.32 -16.92
C SER A 5 -29.95 -12.46 -16.66
N LYS A 6 -29.18 -12.80 -17.70
CA LYS A 6 -27.71 -12.77 -17.62
C LYS A 6 -27.31 -11.40 -17.09
N LYS A 7 -26.64 -11.37 -15.93
CA LYS A 7 -26.08 -10.13 -15.39
C LYS A 7 -25.23 -9.47 -16.48
N PRO A 8 -25.34 -8.15 -16.69
CA PRO A 8 -24.47 -7.44 -17.64
C PRO A 8 -23.00 -7.77 -17.35
N GLN A 9 -22.22 -8.01 -18.40
CA GLN A 9 -20.79 -8.23 -18.23
C GLN A 9 -20.15 -6.90 -17.84
N VAL A 10 -19.70 -6.79 -16.59
CA VAL A 10 -19.03 -5.59 -16.09
C VAL A 10 -17.74 -5.39 -16.86
N GLN A 11 -17.67 -4.30 -17.62
CA GLN A 11 -16.48 -3.90 -18.36
C GLN A 11 -15.47 -3.29 -17.39
N LYS A 12 -14.26 -3.87 -17.36
CA LYS A 12 -13.15 -3.30 -16.61
C LYS A 12 -12.53 -2.16 -17.40
N GLU A 13 -12.19 -1.10 -16.69
CA GLU A 13 -11.53 0.08 -17.22
C GLU A 13 -10.02 -0.17 -17.39
N ASP A 14 -9.35 0.65 -18.20
CA ASP A 14 -7.96 0.43 -18.58
C ASP A 14 -7.05 0.57 -17.35
N ALA A 15 -7.33 1.53 -16.46
CA ALA A 15 -6.61 1.65 -15.20
C ALA A 15 -6.73 0.38 -14.34
N MET A 16 -7.90 -0.27 -14.30
CA MET A 16 -8.07 -1.53 -13.55
C MET A 16 -7.22 -2.67 -14.12
N TRP A 17 -7.07 -2.73 -15.45
CA TRP A 17 -6.19 -3.71 -16.10
C TRP A 17 -4.72 -3.43 -15.84
N LEU A 18 -4.31 -2.17 -16.00
CA LEU A 18 -2.93 -1.75 -15.75
C LEU A 18 -2.55 -1.99 -14.29
N GLN A 19 -3.43 -1.66 -13.34
CA GLN A 19 -3.20 -1.96 -11.92
C GLN A 19 -2.96 -3.45 -11.67
N LYS A 20 -3.81 -4.32 -12.25
CA LYS A 20 -3.67 -5.77 -12.12
C LYS A 20 -2.34 -6.26 -12.71
N GLU A 21 -1.94 -5.73 -13.86
CA GLU A 21 -0.66 -6.03 -14.51
C GLU A 21 0.51 -5.66 -13.59
N LEU A 22 0.52 -4.42 -13.08
CA LEU A 22 1.56 -3.91 -12.18
C LEU A 22 1.70 -4.78 -10.93
N ILE A 23 0.60 -5.07 -10.24
CA ILE A 23 0.63 -5.87 -9.01
C ILE A 23 1.11 -7.30 -9.30
N ASN A 24 0.63 -7.94 -10.37
CA ASN A 24 1.11 -9.28 -10.75
C ASN A 24 2.60 -9.28 -11.09
N ARG A 25 3.05 -8.29 -11.86
CA ARG A 25 4.47 -8.15 -12.22
C ARG A 25 5.34 -7.96 -10.97
N ASN A 26 4.90 -7.16 -10.00
CA ASN A 26 5.62 -7.01 -8.72
C ASN A 26 5.85 -8.35 -8.02
N TYR A 27 4.83 -9.21 -7.95
CA TYR A 27 4.96 -10.51 -7.31
C TYR A 27 5.85 -11.48 -8.08
N GLN A 28 5.80 -11.47 -9.41
CA GLN A 28 6.72 -12.25 -10.25
C GLN A 28 8.18 -11.77 -10.11
N GLU A 29 8.38 -10.46 -10.07
CA GLU A 29 9.70 -9.87 -9.87
C GLU A 29 10.25 -10.18 -8.47
N LEU A 30 9.40 -10.19 -7.44
CA LEU A 30 9.79 -10.62 -6.10
C LEU A 30 10.19 -12.09 -6.09
N ALA A 31 9.36 -12.99 -6.63
CA ALA A 31 9.63 -14.42 -6.65
C ALA A 31 10.99 -14.77 -7.30
N THR A 32 11.42 -13.99 -8.30
CA THR A 32 12.67 -14.19 -9.06
C THR A 32 13.79 -13.22 -8.69
N ALA A 33 13.63 -12.41 -7.64
CA ALA A 33 14.55 -11.31 -7.34
C ALA A 33 16.00 -11.79 -7.10
N HIS A 34 16.18 -12.85 -6.31
CA HIS A 34 17.50 -13.41 -6.02
C HIS A 34 18.18 -14.02 -7.25
N GLU A 35 17.42 -14.69 -8.12
CA GLU A 35 17.93 -15.24 -9.39
C GLU A 35 18.46 -14.15 -10.32
N ARG A 36 17.87 -12.95 -10.22
CA ARG A 36 18.28 -11.75 -10.97
C ARG A 36 19.36 -10.94 -10.26
N GLY A 37 19.93 -11.46 -9.17
CA GLY A 37 20.96 -10.78 -8.37
C GLY A 37 20.46 -9.57 -7.57
N LYS A 38 19.13 -9.39 -7.42
CA LYS A 38 18.57 -8.29 -6.62
C LYS A 38 18.46 -8.68 -5.16
N LYS A 39 18.71 -7.71 -4.28
CA LYS A 39 18.47 -7.81 -2.85
C LYS A 39 17.03 -7.45 -2.52
N ILE A 40 16.53 -7.98 -1.41
CA ILE A 40 15.13 -7.79 -1.00
C ILE A 40 15.08 -7.10 0.36
N SER A 41 14.36 -5.98 0.41
CA SER A 41 13.99 -5.33 1.66
C SER A 41 12.54 -5.69 2.00
N ALA A 42 12.30 -6.20 3.20
CA ALA A 42 10.95 -6.27 3.75
C ALA A 42 10.67 -5.03 4.59
N THR A 43 9.50 -4.43 4.38
CA THR A 43 9.00 -3.25 5.13
C THR A 43 7.46 -3.27 5.18
N PHE A 44 6.81 -2.26 5.75
CA PHE A 44 5.35 -2.16 5.82
C PHE A 44 4.82 -1.04 4.92
N VAL A 45 3.51 -0.96 4.69
CA VAL A 45 2.93 0.10 3.86
C VAL A 45 3.12 1.50 4.47
N PRO A 46 2.79 1.72 5.76
CA PRO A 46 2.78 3.07 6.32
C PRO A 46 4.21 3.61 6.47
N GLY A 47 4.44 4.84 6.00
CA GLY A 47 5.76 5.50 6.12
C GLY A 47 6.92 4.78 5.41
N ASN A 48 6.64 3.90 4.44
CA ASN A 48 7.66 3.15 3.69
C ASN A 48 8.60 4.04 2.87
N LEU A 49 9.88 3.68 2.77
CA LEU A 49 10.88 4.45 2.03
C LEU A 49 11.14 3.90 0.63
N ASN A 50 10.09 3.72 -0.19
CA ASN A 50 10.18 3.06 -1.49
C ASN A 50 11.24 3.71 -2.41
N GLU A 51 11.24 5.04 -2.51
CA GLU A 51 12.18 5.83 -3.31
C GLU A 51 13.62 5.60 -2.87
N LEU A 52 13.85 5.56 -1.55
CA LEU A 52 15.18 5.29 -1.00
C LEU A 52 15.61 3.86 -1.31
N LEU A 53 14.74 2.87 -1.11
CA LEU A 53 15.04 1.46 -1.40
C LEU A 53 15.36 1.23 -2.89
N MET A 54 14.70 1.95 -3.80
CA MET A 54 14.99 1.90 -5.22
C MET A 54 16.37 2.49 -5.57
N CYS A 55 16.91 3.43 -4.79
CA CYS A 55 18.26 3.95 -5.01
C CYS A 55 19.35 2.89 -4.85
N PHE A 56 19.06 1.83 -4.09
CA PHE A 56 19.95 0.70 -3.82
C PHE A 56 19.50 -0.59 -4.53
N ASP A 57 18.63 -0.48 -5.53
CA ASP A 57 18.14 -1.59 -6.35
C ASP A 57 17.44 -2.73 -5.58
N PHE A 58 16.89 -2.44 -4.40
CA PHE A 58 16.10 -3.42 -3.66
C PHE A 58 14.78 -3.73 -4.38
N ALA A 59 14.42 -5.01 -4.42
CA ALA A 59 13.03 -5.43 -4.51
C ALA A 59 12.36 -5.22 -3.14
N ARG A 60 11.08 -4.81 -3.14
CA ARG A 60 10.37 -4.44 -1.91
C ARG A 60 9.27 -5.45 -1.63
N SER A 61 9.40 -6.17 -0.51
CA SER A 61 8.38 -7.07 -0.01
C SER A 61 7.61 -6.41 1.12
N LEU A 62 6.28 -6.50 1.09
CA LEU A 62 5.42 -5.94 2.12
C LEU A 62 4.64 -7.08 2.79
N PRO A 63 5.05 -7.56 3.98
CA PRO A 63 4.35 -8.64 4.67
C PRO A 63 2.86 -8.32 4.88
N GLU A 64 2.54 -7.06 5.18
CA GLU A 64 1.16 -6.58 5.31
C GLU A 64 0.32 -6.84 4.06
N THR A 65 0.78 -6.43 2.88
CA THR A 65 0.00 -6.60 1.64
C THR A 65 -0.18 -8.07 1.28
N ASN A 66 0.80 -8.93 1.61
CA ASN A 66 0.67 -10.38 1.43
C ASN A 66 -0.51 -10.93 2.26
N GLN A 67 -0.71 -10.43 3.47
CA GLN A 67 -1.82 -10.85 4.31
C GLN A 67 -3.17 -10.27 3.85
N LEU A 68 -3.20 -9.07 3.26
CA LEU A 68 -4.39 -8.57 2.55
C LEU A 68 -4.80 -9.54 1.43
N GLN A 69 -3.83 -9.99 0.62
CA GLN A 69 -4.08 -10.93 -0.46
C GLN A 69 -4.59 -12.28 0.07
N ASN A 70 -4.03 -12.78 1.17
CA ASN A 70 -4.51 -14.00 1.82
C ASN A 70 -5.94 -13.86 2.36
N GLY A 71 -6.29 -12.69 2.92
CA GLY A 71 -7.65 -12.37 3.36
C GLY A 71 -8.64 -12.36 2.20
N MET A 72 -8.32 -11.63 1.12
CA MET A 72 -9.15 -11.53 -0.09
C MET A 72 -9.38 -12.89 -0.77
N ARG A 73 -8.47 -13.84 -0.58
CA ARG A 73 -8.52 -15.19 -1.16
C ARG A 73 -9.02 -16.24 -0.18
N LYS A 74 -9.53 -15.83 0.98
CA LYS A 74 -10.06 -16.71 2.03
C LYS A 74 -9.04 -17.74 2.54
N LYS A 75 -7.73 -17.44 2.46
CA LYS A 75 -6.64 -18.30 2.96
C LYS A 75 -6.26 -18.00 4.41
N SER A 76 -6.46 -16.77 4.86
CA SER A 76 -5.99 -16.30 6.18
C SER A 76 -6.54 -17.10 7.37
N GLY A 77 -7.76 -17.65 7.28
CA GLY A 77 -8.36 -18.41 8.38
C GLY A 77 -7.54 -19.61 8.83
N LYS A 78 -7.03 -20.43 7.88
CA LYS A 78 -6.14 -21.55 8.22
C LYS A 78 -4.83 -21.07 8.83
N PHE A 79 -4.23 -20.03 8.27
CA PHE A 79 -2.96 -19.50 8.77
C PHE A 79 -3.09 -18.95 10.19
N ILE A 80 -4.18 -18.24 10.49
CA ILE A 80 -4.45 -17.75 11.84
C ILE A 80 -4.53 -18.90 12.85
N MET A 81 -5.30 -19.95 12.55
CA MET A 81 -5.42 -21.13 13.43
C MET A 81 -4.09 -21.87 13.62
N ASP A 82 -3.26 -21.96 12.57
CA ASP A 82 -1.94 -22.59 12.67
C ASP A 82 -1.01 -21.76 13.57
N ALA A 83 -1.03 -20.44 13.46
CA ALA A 83 -0.22 -19.56 14.31
C ALA A 83 -0.69 -19.58 15.78
N GLU A 84 -1.98 -19.67 16.04
CA GLU A 84 -2.52 -19.84 17.39
C GLU A 84 -2.08 -21.17 18.01
N ARG A 85 -2.09 -22.26 17.22
CA ARG A 85 -1.56 -23.55 17.65
C ARG A 85 -0.05 -23.53 17.91
N ASP A 86 0.68 -22.69 17.20
CA ASP A 86 2.11 -22.45 17.38
C ASP A 86 2.41 -21.51 18.57
N GLY A 87 1.38 -21.04 19.28
CA GLY A 87 1.51 -20.32 20.56
C GLY A 87 1.19 -18.83 20.51
N GLN A 88 0.69 -18.30 19.39
CA GLN A 88 0.20 -16.92 19.35
C GLN A 88 -1.15 -16.79 20.08
N SER A 89 -1.31 -15.74 20.89
CA SER A 89 -2.60 -15.43 21.52
C SER A 89 -3.65 -15.05 20.47
N GLU A 90 -4.91 -15.41 20.71
CA GLU A 90 -6.05 -15.02 19.86
C GLU A 90 -6.18 -13.49 19.73
N ASP A 91 -5.72 -12.72 20.73
CA ASP A 91 -5.76 -11.26 20.76
C ASP A 91 -4.72 -10.59 19.84
N VAL A 92 -3.72 -11.35 19.36
CA VAL A 92 -2.72 -10.82 18.43
C VAL A 92 -3.38 -10.45 17.10
N CYS A 93 -2.96 -9.33 16.52
CA CYS A 93 -3.44 -8.85 15.22
C CYS A 93 -3.47 -9.96 14.16
N THR A 94 -4.58 -10.05 13.42
CA THR A 94 -4.80 -11.09 12.41
C THR A 94 -3.82 -11.03 11.24
N TYR A 95 -3.24 -9.86 10.91
CA TYR A 95 -2.13 -9.82 9.95
C TYR A 95 -0.91 -10.56 10.47
N VAL A 96 -0.52 -10.35 11.72
CA VAL A 96 0.62 -11.03 12.34
C VAL A 96 0.40 -12.54 12.35
N LYS A 97 -0.77 -12.98 12.86
CA LYS A 97 -1.11 -14.41 12.90
C LYS A 97 -1.19 -15.03 11.50
N SER A 98 -1.79 -14.33 10.53
CA SER A 98 -1.84 -14.79 9.14
C SER A 98 -0.45 -14.90 8.52
N ASP A 99 0.45 -13.97 8.81
CA ASP A 99 1.82 -13.98 8.29
C ASP A 99 2.67 -15.11 8.88
N LEU A 100 2.68 -15.25 10.21
CA LEU A 100 3.38 -16.34 10.88
C LEU A 100 2.85 -17.71 10.43
N GLY A 101 1.52 -17.85 10.36
CA GLY A 101 0.88 -19.05 9.84
C GLY A 101 1.24 -19.32 8.38
N MET A 102 1.26 -18.31 7.51
CA MET A 102 1.69 -18.45 6.12
C MET A 102 3.13 -18.97 6.04
N MET A 103 4.01 -18.48 6.91
CA MET A 103 5.39 -18.92 6.98
C MET A 103 5.58 -20.32 7.58
N LEU A 104 4.60 -20.86 8.34
CA LEU A 104 4.56 -22.28 8.73
C LEU A 104 4.12 -23.18 7.55
N ASN A 105 3.39 -22.61 6.60
CA ASN A 105 2.81 -23.29 5.44
C ASN A 105 3.62 -23.05 4.14
N GLY A 106 4.94 -22.83 4.24
CA GLY A 106 5.83 -22.71 3.07
C GLY A 106 5.88 -21.34 2.40
N GLN A 107 5.26 -20.31 3.01
CA GLN A 107 5.42 -18.90 2.63
C GLN A 107 5.09 -18.60 1.15
N VAL A 108 3.99 -19.17 0.67
CA VAL A 108 3.58 -19.05 -0.74
C VAL A 108 2.83 -17.74 -0.99
N GLY A 109 3.28 -16.98 -1.98
CA GLY A 109 2.72 -15.71 -2.39
C GLY A 109 1.43 -15.84 -3.22
N PRO A 110 0.86 -14.70 -3.62
CA PRO A 110 -0.39 -14.68 -4.37
C PRO A 110 -0.26 -15.19 -5.82
N THR A 111 0.93 -15.34 -6.39
CA THR A 111 1.07 -15.97 -7.71
C THR A 111 1.15 -17.50 -7.63
N GLY A 112 1.27 -18.07 -6.43
CA GLY A 112 1.52 -19.50 -6.22
C GLY A 112 3.00 -19.83 -6.03
N ASP A 113 3.88 -18.85 -6.25
CA ASP A 113 5.32 -18.99 -6.07
C ASP A 113 5.72 -18.74 -4.60
N PRO A 114 6.78 -19.38 -4.09
CA PRO A 114 7.36 -19.04 -2.79
C PRO A 114 7.76 -17.56 -2.73
N LEU A 115 7.40 -16.88 -1.65
CA LEU A 115 7.92 -15.54 -1.38
C LEU A 115 9.37 -15.66 -0.91
N PRO A 116 10.28 -14.85 -1.46
CA PRO A 116 11.69 -14.94 -1.13
C PRO A 116 11.97 -14.43 0.30
N ARG A 117 13.06 -14.93 0.87
CA ARG A 117 13.58 -14.44 2.16
C ARG A 117 14.14 -13.02 1.99
N PRO A 118 13.83 -12.07 2.89
CA PRO A 118 14.42 -10.74 2.83
C PRO A 118 15.92 -10.76 3.18
N ASP A 119 16.71 -9.91 2.52
CA ASP A 119 18.12 -9.66 2.84
C ASP A 119 18.28 -8.55 3.89
N LEU A 120 17.32 -7.62 3.95
CA LEU A 120 17.25 -6.56 4.94
C LEU A 120 15.82 -6.35 5.42
N LEU A 121 15.67 -6.16 6.73
CA LEU A 121 14.43 -5.80 7.37
C LEU A 121 14.46 -4.30 7.69
N LEU A 122 13.67 -3.48 6.97
CA LEU A 122 13.55 -2.04 7.22
C LEU A 122 12.22 -1.74 7.92
N LEU A 123 12.28 -1.46 9.22
CA LEU A 123 11.13 -0.96 9.97
C LEU A 123 11.15 0.56 9.93
N SER A 124 10.45 1.14 8.95
CA SER A 124 10.10 2.56 8.94
C SER A 124 8.72 2.75 9.58
N TYR A 125 8.53 3.86 10.30
CA TYR A 125 7.25 4.32 10.86
C TYR A 125 6.36 3.21 11.47
N THR A 126 6.30 3.17 12.80
CA THR A 126 5.43 2.20 13.48
C THR A 126 4.04 2.81 13.72
N GLY A 127 3.10 2.58 12.80
CA GLY A 127 1.69 2.97 12.98
C GLY A 127 1.05 2.37 14.22
N CYS A 128 1.54 1.21 14.70
CA CYS A 128 1.23 0.67 16.02
C CYS A 128 2.41 -0.13 16.59
N PHE A 129 2.43 -0.33 17.91
CA PHE A 129 3.47 -1.09 18.60
C PHE A 129 3.53 -2.56 18.15
N THR A 130 2.42 -3.12 17.67
CA THR A 130 2.34 -4.47 17.13
C THR A 130 3.25 -4.66 15.91
N PHE A 131 3.46 -3.65 15.06
CA PHE A 131 4.34 -3.76 13.89
C PHE A 131 5.79 -3.96 14.32
N MET A 132 6.23 -3.31 15.40
CA MET A 132 7.56 -3.52 15.96
C MET A 132 7.76 -4.96 16.43
N LYS A 133 6.79 -5.50 17.18
CA LYS A 133 6.84 -6.89 17.67
C LYS A 133 6.70 -7.92 16.56
N TRP A 134 5.86 -7.65 15.57
CA TRP A 134 5.79 -8.47 14.36
C TRP A 134 7.16 -8.53 13.65
N PHE A 135 7.84 -7.39 13.53
CA PHE A 135 9.16 -7.34 12.90
C PHE A 135 10.24 -8.09 13.71
N GLU A 136 10.18 -8.05 15.05
CA GLU A 136 11.05 -8.89 15.90
C GLU A 136 10.85 -10.39 15.61
N LEU A 137 9.60 -10.84 15.41
CA LEU A 137 9.29 -12.23 15.05
C LEU A 137 9.78 -12.58 13.63
N ILE A 138 9.61 -11.69 12.66
CA ILE A 138 10.14 -11.85 11.30
C ILE A 138 11.68 -11.97 11.37
N ARG A 139 12.35 -11.11 12.16
CA ARG A 139 13.80 -11.16 12.37
C ARG A 139 14.23 -12.46 13.03
N GLN A 140 13.51 -12.96 14.03
CA GLN A 140 13.83 -14.26 14.64
C GLN A 140 13.75 -15.40 13.62
N LYS A 141 12.78 -15.34 12.70
CA LYS A 141 12.60 -16.37 11.67
C LYS A 141 13.62 -16.31 10.54
N PHE A 142 13.87 -15.14 9.98
CA PHE A 142 14.73 -14.98 8.80
C PHE A 142 16.11 -14.42 9.12
N GLY A 143 16.42 -14.05 10.35
CA GLY A 143 17.66 -13.34 10.67
C GLY A 143 17.85 -12.09 9.80
N GLY A 144 19.11 -11.79 9.48
CA GLY A 144 19.46 -10.72 8.55
C GLY A 144 19.65 -9.35 9.20
N GLU A 145 20.20 -8.43 8.41
CA GLU A 145 20.39 -7.04 8.84
C GLU A 145 19.02 -6.40 9.08
N THR A 146 18.83 -5.79 10.24
CA THR A 146 17.56 -5.16 10.62
C THR A 146 17.83 -3.73 11.04
N VAL A 147 17.11 -2.80 10.42
CA VAL A 147 17.23 -1.39 10.69
C VAL A 147 15.86 -0.84 11.04
N MET A 148 15.79 -0.10 12.15
CA MET A 148 14.61 0.63 12.54
C MET A 148 14.86 2.12 12.32
N LEU A 149 14.02 2.77 11.53
CA LEU A 149 13.92 4.21 11.48
C LEU A 149 12.87 4.64 12.52
N HIS A 150 13.33 5.14 13.65
CA HIS A 150 12.44 5.55 14.72
C HIS A 150 11.79 6.89 14.38
N VAL A 151 10.47 6.90 14.29
CA VAL A 151 9.68 8.11 13.99
C VAL A 151 9.02 8.60 15.30
N PRO A 152 9.30 9.83 15.74
CA PRO A 152 8.69 10.39 16.95
C PRO A 152 7.16 10.49 16.85
N TYR A 153 6.47 10.24 17.95
CA TYR A 153 5.03 10.47 18.04
C TYR A 153 4.71 11.97 18.03
N GLN A 154 3.73 12.38 17.22
CA GLN A 154 3.29 13.77 17.09
C GLN A 154 2.23 14.12 18.14
N GLY A 155 2.62 14.29 19.40
CA GLY A 155 1.69 14.61 20.50
C GLY A 155 0.86 15.88 20.27
N ASP A 156 1.44 16.88 19.60
CA ASP A 156 0.78 18.16 19.29
C ASP A 156 0.08 18.17 17.90
N GLY A 157 0.08 17.03 17.19
CA GLY A 157 -0.47 16.91 15.85
C GLY A 157 0.28 17.73 14.78
N LYS A 158 1.54 18.10 15.04
CA LYS A 158 2.40 18.86 14.13
C LYS A 158 3.83 18.33 14.12
N ILE A 159 4.47 18.38 12.96
CA ILE A 159 5.89 18.06 12.80
C ILE A 159 6.73 19.25 13.27
N ASN A 160 7.53 19.04 14.32
CA ASN A 160 8.52 20.02 14.77
C ASN A 160 9.87 19.81 14.04
N PRO A 161 10.63 20.87 13.71
CA PRO A 161 11.99 20.76 13.15
C PRO A 161 12.89 19.73 13.85
N ASN A 162 12.87 19.63 15.19
CA ASN A 162 13.68 18.65 15.92
C ASN A 162 13.30 17.20 15.62
N MET A 163 12.01 16.92 15.38
CA MET A 163 11.53 15.58 15.01
C MET A 163 12.03 15.21 13.61
N ARG A 164 11.91 16.14 12.66
CA ARG A 164 12.42 15.98 11.30
C ARG A 164 13.93 15.75 11.31
N ASP A 165 14.68 16.61 11.99
CA ASP A 165 16.14 16.54 12.03
C ASP A 165 16.63 15.24 12.70
N TYR A 166 15.89 14.72 13.68
CA TYR A 166 16.13 13.40 14.28
C TYR A 166 15.96 12.24 13.29
N VAL A 167 14.90 12.26 12.49
CA VAL A 167 14.67 11.23 11.45
C VAL A 167 15.70 11.37 10.33
N VAL A 168 16.02 12.58 9.87
CA VAL A 168 17.07 12.84 8.86
C VAL A 168 18.44 12.34 9.33
N LYS A 169 18.78 12.55 10.61
CA LYS A 169 20.02 12.05 11.19
C LYS A 169 20.09 10.52 11.11
N GLN A 170 19.04 9.82 11.50
CA GLN A 170 18.97 8.36 11.39
C GLN A 170 19.05 7.87 9.94
N LEU A 171 18.42 8.57 8.99
CA LEU A 171 18.52 8.25 7.57
C LEU A 171 19.99 8.29 7.10
N LYS A 172 20.72 9.35 7.45
CA LYS A 172 22.13 9.55 7.05
C LYS A 172 23.10 8.61 7.75
N GLU A 173 22.93 8.42 9.06
CA GLU A 173 23.94 7.74 9.90
C GLU A 173 23.67 6.23 10.07
N THR A 174 22.43 5.78 9.88
CA THR A 174 22.03 4.39 10.17
C THR A 174 21.41 3.70 8.96
N VAL A 175 20.36 4.29 8.36
CA VAL A 175 19.59 3.61 7.31
C VAL A 175 20.37 3.51 6.01
N ILE A 176 20.86 4.63 5.47
CA ILE A 176 21.63 4.64 4.23
C ILE A 176 22.88 3.74 4.32
N PRO A 177 23.72 3.82 5.37
CA PRO A 177 24.89 2.95 5.49
C PRO A 177 24.54 1.45 5.53
N ALA A 178 23.44 1.06 6.17
CA ALA A 178 22.99 -0.34 6.19
C ALA A 178 22.48 -0.79 4.82
N LEU A 179 21.74 0.07 4.10
CA LEU A 179 21.31 -0.21 2.73
C LEU A 179 22.51 -0.36 1.79
N GLU A 180 23.53 0.50 1.89
CA GLU A 180 24.79 0.37 1.14
C GLU A 180 25.48 -0.96 1.44
N LYS A 181 25.60 -1.32 2.73
CA LYS A 181 26.26 -2.56 3.18
C LYS A 181 25.61 -3.81 2.60
N VAL A 182 24.28 -3.88 2.61
CA VAL A 182 23.54 -5.06 2.15
C VAL A 182 23.44 -5.13 0.62
N SER A 183 23.20 -3.99 -0.03
CA SER A 183 23.04 -3.94 -1.50
C SER A 183 24.38 -3.95 -2.25
N GLY A 184 25.45 -3.43 -1.65
CA GLY A 184 26.69 -3.09 -2.35
C GLY A 184 26.59 -1.87 -3.26
N VAL A 185 25.43 -1.19 -3.30
CA VAL A 185 25.19 0.00 -4.13
C VAL A 185 25.45 1.24 -3.30
N LYS A 186 26.17 2.23 -3.84
CA LYS A 186 26.40 3.51 -3.17
C LYS A 186 25.21 4.44 -3.30
N PHE A 187 24.94 5.20 -2.25
CA PHE A 187 23.82 6.12 -2.23
C PHE A 187 24.03 7.27 -3.21
N ASP A 188 23.04 7.47 -4.09
CA ASP A 188 22.98 8.57 -5.04
C ASP A 188 21.78 9.46 -4.71
N ILE A 189 22.07 10.67 -4.24
CA ILE A 189 21.04 11.64 -3.89
C ILE A 189 20.26 12.11 -5.12
N ASP A 190 20.88 12.21 -6.29
CA ASP A 190 20.22 12.68 -7.51
C ASP A 190 19.26 11.62 -8.06
N ARG A 191 19.60 10.33 -7.91
CA ARG A 191 18.68 9.22 -8.15
C ARG A 191 17.45 9.30 -7.24
N LEU A 192 17.63 9.62 -5.96
CA LEU A 192 16.51 9.84 -5.03
C LEU A 192 15.62 11.01 -5.48
N ARG A 193 16.23 12.14 -5.86
CA ARG A 193 15.49 13.30 -6.38
C ARG A 193 14.69 12.96 -7.64
N GLN A 194 15.21 12.12 -8.52
CA GLN A 194 14.49 11.68 -9.73
C GLN A 194 13.25 10.87 -9.36
N TYR A 195 13.37 9.89 -8.45
CA TYR A 195 12.23 9.13 -7.98
C TYR A 195 11.18 10.01 -7.31
N MET A 196 11.58 10.98 -6.47
CA MET A 196 10.64 11.90 -5.83
C MET A 196 9.86 12.78 -6.82
N ARG A 197 10.47 13.19 -7.94
CA ARG A 197 9.75 13.90 -9.00
C ARG A 197 8.66 13.03 -9.62
N GLU A 198 8.91 11.73 -9.79
CA GLU A 198 7.89 10.80 -10.26
C GLU A 198 6.83 10.54 -9.18
N SER A 199 7.21 10.45 -7.91
CA SER A 199 6.27 10.32 -6.79
C SER A 199 5.30 11.50 -6.75
N ALA A 200 5.81 12.73 -6.82
CA ALA A 200 4.99 13.94 -6.80
C ALA A 200 3.96 13.99 -7.94
N LYS A 201 4.30 13.52 -9.15
CA LYS A 201 3.37 13.41 -10.28
C LYS A 201 2.22 12.44 -9.96
N ALA A 202 2.57 11.23 -9.53
CA ALA A 202 1.59 10.20 -9.17
C ALA A 202 0.69 10.64 -8.01
N GLU A 203 1.26 11.32 -7.01
CA GLU A 203 0.54 11.84 -5.84
C GLU A 203 -0.46 12.94 -6.22
N GLU A 204 -0.07 13.83 -7.14
CA GLU A 204 -0.95 14.89 -7.61
C GLU A 204 -2.19 14.32 -8.31
N ASP A 205 -1.99 13.34 -9.19
CA ASP A 205 -3.08 12.68 -9.89
C ASP A 205 -3.96 11.85 -8.94
N LEU A 206 -3.36 11.15 -7.97
CA LEU A 206 -4.13 10.44 -6.93
C LEU A 206 -4.98 11.40 -6.10
N VAL A 207 -4.44 12.55 -5.70
CA VAL A 207 -5.22 13.55 -4.95
C VAL A 207 -6.35 14.11 -5.80
N ALA A 208 -6.13 14.39 -7.09
CA ALA A 208 -7.21 14.80 -8.00
C ALA A 208 -8.33 13.74 -8.05
N VAL A 209 -7.96 12.45 -8.16
CA VAL A 209 -8.91 11.33 -8.11
C VAL A 209 -9.68 11.30 -6.79
N LEU A 210 -9.01 11.36 -5.64
CA LEU A 210 -9.67 11.32 -4.33
C LEU A 210 -10.59 12.54 -4.11
N GLN A 211 -10.15 13.73 -4.49
CA GLN A 211 -10.93 14.97 -4.35
C GLN A 211 -12.13 15.03 -5.30
N SER A 212 -12.11 14.29 -6.40
CA SER A 212 -13.24 14.16 -7.32
C SER A 212 -14.51 13.62 -6.64
N ALA A 213 -14.36 12.89 -5.53
CA ALA A 213 -15.48 12.38 -4.75
C ALA A 213 -16.40 13.47 -4.18
N LYS A 214 -15.98 14.75 -4.21
CA LYS A 214 -16.81 15.90 -3.85
C LYS A 214 -17.98 16.14 -4.82
N ASN A 215 -17.87 15.71 -6.09
CA ASN A 215 -18.92 15.85 -7.08
C ASN A 215 -20.20 15.06 -6.70
N ARG A 216 -21.32 15.40 -7.35
CA ARG A 216 -22.63 14.73 -7.20
C ARG A 216 -23.22 14.39 -8.58
N PRO A 217 -23.36 13.10 -8.94
CA PRO A 217 -22.89 11.95 -8.16
C PRO A 217 -21.36 11.93 -8.01
N SER A 218 -20.85 11.25 -6.99
CA SER A 218 -19.44 10.97 -6.83
C SER A 218 -18.98 10.05 -7.97
N PRO A 219 -17.90 10.37 -8.70
CA PRO A 219 -17.38 9.50 -9.75
C PRO A 219 -16.63 8.29 -9.17
N ILE A 220 -16.31 8.29 -7.86
CA ILE A 220 -15.53 7.23 -7.21
C ILE A 220 -16.19 6.74 -5.94
N ASP A 221 -15.83 5.51 -5.55
CA ASP A 221 -15.99 5.03 -4.18
C ASP A 221 -14.64 5.18 -3.47
N GLY A 222 -14.57 6.08 -2.49
CA GLY A 222 -13.38 6.45 -1.75
C GLY A 222 -12.95 5.45 -0.66
N TYR A 223 -13.54 4.26 -0.61
CA TYR A 223 -13.17 3.22 0.35
C TYR A 223 -12.92 1.87 -0.31
N PHE A 224 -13.96 1.24 -0.83
CA PHE A 224 -13.86 -0.02 -1.55
C PHE A 224 -13.15 0.19 -2.89
N GLY A 225 -13.58 1.18 -3.67
CA GLY A 225 -12.87 1.62 -4.87
C GLY A 225 -11.47 2.14 -4.54
N GLY A 226 -11.38 2.86 -3.40
CA GLY A 226 -10.15 3.40 -2.82
C GLY A 226 -9.01 2.38 -2.71
N VAL A 227 -9.30 1.15 -2.27
CA VAL A 227 -8.30 0.06 -2.21
C VAL A 227 -7.61 -0.18 -3.55
N TYR A 228 -8.35 -0.05 -4.66
CA TYR A 228 -7.77 -0.23 -5.98
C TYR A 228 -6.90 0.97 -6.38
N TYR A 229 -7.37 2.18 -6.12
CA TYR A 229 -6.66 3.40 -6.50
C TYR A 229 -5.30 3.51 -5.78
N ILE A 230 -5.24 3.12 -4.51
CA ILE A 230 -4.01 3.23 -3.71
C ILE A 230 -3.03 2.07 -3.93
N GLY A 231 -3.45 1.00 -4.61
CA GLY A 231 -2.66 -0.24 -4.74
C GLY A 231 -1.25 -0.01 -5.28
N PRO A 232 -1.08 0.64 -6.46
CA PRO A 232 0.25 0.84 -7.03
C PRO A 232 1.19 1.70 -6.17
N ILE A 233 0.71 2.85 -5.67
CA ILE A 233 1.54 3.77 -4.86
C ILE A 233 1.95 3.18 -3.51
N PHE A 234 1.10 2.36 -2.89
CA PHE A 234 1.38 1.77 -1.57
C PHE A 234 2.07 0.40 -1.61
N THR A 235 2.19 -0.23 -2.79
CA THR A 235 2.86 -1.53 -2.92
C THR A 235 4.34 -1.39 -3.27
N ALA A 236 4.64 -0.87 -4.46
CA ALA A 236 6.02 -0.81 -4.94
C ALA A 236 6.27 0.31 -5.96
N PHE A 237 5.24 0.93 -6.53
CA PHE A 237 5.43 1.72 -7.74
C PHE A 237 5.62 3.22 -7.51
N ARG A 238 5.45 3.72 -6.28
CA ARG A 238 5.68 5.15 -5.99
C ARG A 238 7.09 5.57 -6.38
N GLY A 239 7.23 6.64 -7.14
CA GLY A 239 8.51 7.09 -7.68
C GLY A 239 8.94 6.38 -8.96
N THR A 240 8.09 5.56 -9.57
CA THR A 240 8.34 4.97 -10.90
C THR A 240 7.49 5.64 -11.98
N PRO A 241 7.97 5.70 -13.24
CA PRO A 241 7.16 6.17 -14.37
C PRO A 241 5.87 5.36 -14.58
N ASP A 242 5.86 4.09 -14.20
CA ASP A 242 4.68 3.23 -14.28
C ASP A 242 3.56 3.67 -13.33
N ALA A 243 3.91 4.16 -12.13
CA ALA A 243 2.93 4.80 -11.25
C ALA A 243 2.39 6.08 -11.88
N SER A 244 3.24 6.96 -12.39
CA SER A 244 2.83 8.19 -13.07
C SER A 244 1.87 7.89 -14.23
N LYS A 245 2.18 6.88 -15.06
CA LYS A 245 1.31 6.42 -16.14
C LYS A 245 -0.04 5.91 -15.64
N PHE A 246 -0.04 5.07 -14.59
CA PHE A 246 -1.27 4.55 -14.00
C PHE A 246 -2.16 5.65 -13.45
N TYR A 247 -1.61 6.58 -12.67
CA TYR A 247 -2.41 7.64 -12.05
C TYR A 247 -2.90 8.67 -13.05
N GLY A 248 -2.12 9.01 -14.08
CA GLY A 248 -2.58 9.88 -15.17
C GLY A 248 -3.73 9.25 -15.97
N MET A 249 -3.67 7.94 -16.23
CA MET A 249 -4.76 7.18 -16.86
C MET A 249 -6.01 7.17 -15.98
N LEU A 250 -5.86 6.77 -14.72
CA LEU A 250 -6.95 6.73 -13.74
C LEU A 250 -7.62 8.10 -13.64
N ARG A 251 -6.85 9.17 -13.47
CA ARG A 251 -7.37 10.55 -13.42
C ARG A 251 -8.18 10.89 -14.66
N SER A 252 -7.68 10.56 -15.86
CA SER A 252 -8.38 10.84 -17.11
C SER A 252 -9.73 10.13 -17.20
N GLU A 253 -9.81 8.87 -16.76
CA GLU A 253 -11.05 8.09 -16.67
C GLU A 253 -12.05 8.72 -15.68
N ILE A 254 -11.56 9.12 -14.49
CA ILE A 254 -12.40 9.77 -13.47
C ILE A 254 -12.90 11.13 -13.93
N GLU A 255 -12.06 11.95 -14.56
CA GLU A 255 -12.47 13.25 -15.09
C GLU A 255 -13.51 13.10 -16.21
N GLN A 256 -13.41 12.08 -17.06
CA GLN A 256 -14.44 11.76 -18.05
C GLN A 256 -15.75 11.38 -17.37
N ARG A 257 -15.70 10.55 -16.33
CA ARG A 257 -16.87 10.16 -15.54
C ARG A 257 -17.56 11.36 -14.88
N VAL A 258 -16.79 12.32 -14.37
CA VAL A 258 -17.32 13.59 -13.86
C VAL A 258 -18.04 14.38 -14.96
N ARG A 259 -17.43 14.52 -16.15
CA ARG A 259 -18.05 15.22 -17.29
C ARG A 259 -19.37 14.59 -17.72
N ASP A 260 -19.45 13.27 -17.67
CA ASP A 260 -20.64 12.51 -18.06
C ASP A 260 -21.70 12.43 -16.95
N GLY A 261 -21.42 12.98 -15.75
CA GLY A 261 -22.34 12.93 -14.61
C GLY A 261 -22.59 11.53 -14.07
N LYS A 262 -21.61 10.63 -14.20
CA LYS A 262 -21.72 9.21 -13.84
C LYS A 262 -21.22 8.90 -12.42
N GLY A 263 -21.83 7.90 -11.80
CA GLY A 263 -21.42 7.38 -10.48
C GLY A 263 -20.26 6.37 -10.57
N PRO A 264 -19.78 5.84 -9.44
CA PRO A 264 -18.61 4.97 -9.43
C PRO A 264 -18.85 3.61 -10.07
N ILE A 265 -17.77 2.96 -10.50
CA ILE A 265 -17.80 1.56 -10.91
C ILE A 265 -17.73 0.65 -9.68
N THR A 266 -18.71 -0.24 -9.58
CA THR A 266 -18.84 -1.28 -8.54
C THR A 266 -18.55 -2.66 -9.14
N PRO A 267 -18.45 -3.73 -8.32
CA PRO A 267 -18.30 -5.09 -8.80
C PRO A 267 -19.44 -5.60 -9.68
N ASP A 268 -20.60 -4.93 -9.66
CA ASP A 268 -21.79 -5.26 -10.46
C ASP A 268 -22.06 -4.21 -11.58
N GLY A 269 -21.17 -3.22 -11.75
CA GLY A 269 -21.26 -2.20 -12.81
C GLY A 269 -21.33 -0.77 -12.28
N GLU A 270 -21.67 0.17 -13.14
CA GLU A 270 -21.87 1.58 -12.76
C GLU A 270 -23.00 1.71 -11.74
N MET A 271 -22.73 2.43 -10.64
CA MET A 271 -23.74 2.82 -9.66
C MET A 271 -24.46 4.08 -10.13
N THR A 272 -25.73 3.94 -10.53
CA THR A 272 -26.52 5.02 -11.14
C THR A 272 -27.38 5.80 -10.14
N SER A 273 -27.42 5.39 -8.86
CA SER A 273 -28.21 6.03 -7.81
C SER A 273 -27.34 6.33 -6.60
N GLU A 274 -27.23 7.59 -6.22
CA GLU A 274 -26.55 8.05 -5.01
C GLU A 274 -27.60 8.65 -4.04
N ARG A 275 -27.98 7.88 -3.03
CA ARG A 275 -28.90 8.28 -1.96
C ARG A 275 -28.18 8.77 -0.71
N TYR A 276 -27.04 8.13 -0.38
CA TYR A 276 -26.28 8.39 0.84
C TYR A 276 -24.81 8.61 0.52
N ARG A 277 -24.17 9.53 1.23
CA ARG A 277 -22.72 9.79 1.17
C ARG A 277 -22.13 9.54 2.53
N LEU A 278 -21.15 8.66 2.59
CA LEU A 278 -20.57 8.20 3.84
C LEU A 278 -19.08 8.53 3.94
N VAL A 279 -18.61 8.67 5.17
CA VAL A 279 -17.19 8.71 5.53
C VAL A 279 -16.91 7.49 6.38
N VAL A 280 -15.88 6.72 6.04
CA VAL A 280 -15.56 5.47 6.74
C VAL A 280 -14.18 5.55 7.38
N GLU A 281 -14.12 5.21 8.67
CA GLU A 281 -12.89 5.04 9.43
C GLU A 281 -12.53 3.55 9.51
N GLY A 282 -11.24 3.24 9.32
CA GLY A 282 -10.71 1.90 9.55
C GLY A 282 -10.66 1.00 8.30
N PRO A 283 -10.01 -0.18 8.43
CA PRO A 283 -9.78 -1.10 7.31
C PRO A 283 -11.04 -1.91 6.95
N PRO A 284 -11.18 -2.34 5.68
CA PRO A 284 -12.29 -3.16 5.26
C PRO A 284 -12.12 -4.61 5.73
N ASN A 285 -13.24 -5.33 5.82
CA ASN A 285 -13.18 -6.77 6.04
C ASN A 285 -12.74 -7.48 4.76
N TRP A 286 -11.45 -7.81 4.64
CA TRP A 286 -10.85 -8.46 3.47
C TRP A 286 -11.51 -9.78 3.10
N THR A 287 -11.92 -10.56 4.10
CA THR A 287 -12.56 -11.85 3.80
C THR A 287 -13.93 -11.62 3.17
N SER A 288 -14.71 -10.64 3.62
CA SER A 288 -16.07 -10.39 3.12
C SER A 288 -16.14 -9.14 2.23
N PHE A 289 -15.03 -8.75 1.59
CA PHE A 289 -14.89 -7.44 0.94
C PHE A 289 -15.97 -7.16 -0.10
N ARG A 290 -16.26 -8.12 -0.99
CA ARG A 290 -17.28 -7.97 -2.04
C ARG A 290 -18.68 -7.86 -1.46
N ASP A 291 -19.03 -8.72 -0.50
CA ASP A 291 -20.35 -8.71 0.13
C ASP A 291 -20.56 -7.43 0.95
N PHE A 292 -19.50 -6.98 1.63
CA PHE A 292 -19.53 -5.73 2.37
C PHE A 292 -19.71 -4.54 1.44
N TRP A 293 -19.00 -4.47 0.31
CA TRP A 293 -19.21 -3.41 -0.69
C TRP A 293 -20.64 -3.44 -1.26
N LYS A 294 -21.15 -4.63 -1.55
CA LYS A 294 -22.49 -4.86 -2.10
C LYS A 294 -23.61 -4.29 -1.24
N MET A 295 -23.51 -4.44 0.08
CA MET A 295 -24.48 -3.85 1.01
C MET A 295 -24.64 -2.33 0.82
N PHE A 296 -23.56 -1.61 0.47
CA PHE A 296 -23.63 -0.16 0.28
C PHE A 296 -24.19 0.23 -1.08
N TYR A 297 -23.63 -0.31 -2.18
CA TYR A 297 -24.04 0.16 -3.51
C TYR A 297 -25.45 -0.29 -3.90
N GLU A 298 -25.97 -1.42 -3.38
CA GLU A 298 -27.37 -1.81 -3.59
C GLU A 298 -28.35 -0.84 -2.91
N ASP A 299 -27.93 -0.23 -1.80
CA ASP A 299 -28.73 0.75 -1.06
C ASP A 299 -28.45 2.19 -1.54
N GLY A 300 -27.72 2.38 -2.63
CA GLY A 300 -27.40 3.70 -3.15
C GLY A 300 -26.44 4.49 -2.24
N ALA A 301 -25.69 3.84 -1.36
CA ALA A 301 -24.72 4.48 -0.49
C ALA A 301 -23.33 4.47 -1.13
N VAL A 302 -22.72 5.65 -1.28
CA VAL A 302 -21.34 5.81 -1.74
C VAL A 302 -20.46 6.29 -0.60
N VAL A 303 -19.29 5.67 -0.44
CA VAL A 303 -18.28 6.18 0.47
C VAL A 303 -17.47 7.23 -0.27
N VAL A 304 -17.46 8.47 0.19
CA VAL A 304 -16.80 9.59 -0.53
C VAL A 304 -15.38 9.85 -0.02
N THR A 305 -15.04 9.36 1.17
CA THR A 305 -13.67 9.37 1.69
C THR A 305 -13.54 8.31 2.79
N SER A 306 -12.33 7.80 2.96
CA SER A 306 -11.97 6.93 4.07
C SER A 306 -10.57 7.25 4.59
N THR A 307 -10.28 6.88 5.82
CA THR A 307 -8.90 6.96 6.35
C THR A 307 -8.04 5.82 5.86
N TYR A 308 -8.62 4.66 5.54
CA TYR A 308 -7.86 3.52 5.01
C TYR A 308 -7.17 3.83 3.68
N ALA A 309 -7.83 4.60 2.79
CA ALA A 309 -7.22 5.05 1.54
C ALA A 309 -6.04 6.02 1.73
N LYS A 310 -5.70 6.38 2.97
CA LYS A 310 -4.63 7.32 3.33
C LYS A 310 -3.54 6.68 4.18
N VAL A 311 -3.62 5.38 4.44
CA VAL A 311 -2.73 4.67 5.38
C VAL A 311 -1.24 4.70 4.99
N GLY A 312 -0.94 4.83 3.69
CA GLY A 312 0.43 4.95 3.18
C GLY A 312 0.83 6.39 2.84
N GLY A 313 0.12 7.41 3.31
CA GLY A 313 0.51 8.82 3.16
C GLY A 313 -0.66 9.79 3.07
N LEU A 314 -0.57 10.91 3.79
CA LEU A 314 -1.58 11.97 3.84
C LEU A 314 -1.45 13.00 2.69
N TYR A 315 -1.39 12.52 1.45
CA TYR A 315 -1.20 13.38 0.27
C TYR A 315 -2.33 14.42 0.09
N ASP A 316 -3.57 14.06 0.41
CA ASP A 316 -4.73 14.95 0.26
C ASP A 316 -4.81 16.04 1.34
N PHE A 317 -3.91 16.01 2.33
CA PHE A 317 -3.67 17.10 3.28
C PHE A 317 -2.54 18.05 2.84
N GLY A 318 -2.02 17.88 1.62
CA GLY A 318 -1.06 18.80 0.99
C GLY A 318 0.38 18.30 0.95
N PHE A 319 0.68 17.12 1.50
CA PHE A 319 2.02 16.54 1.39
C PHE A 319 2.31 16.07 -0.03
N ARG A 320 3.51 16.38 -0.54
CA ARG A 320 4.11 15.79 -1.73
C ARG A 320 5.57 15.50 -1.46
N HIS A 321 6.12 14.48 -2.11
CA HIS A 321 7.57 14.30 -2.08
C HIS A 321 8.28 15.49 -2.75
N ASP A 322 9.28 16.05 -2.04
CA ASP A 322 10.02 17.24 -2.43
C ASP A 322 11.47 16.87 -2.83
N PRO A 323 11.82 16.92 -4.14
CA PRO A 323 13.15 16.60 -4.63
C PRO A 323 14.22 17.64 -4.25
N ASP A 324 13.85 18.85 -3.83
CA ASP A 324 14.82 19.86 -3.44
C ASP A 324 15.29 19.64 -1.99
N ARG A 325 14.48 18.95 -1.19
CA ARG A 325 14.75 18.56 0.21
C ARG A 325 14.52 17.07 0.44
N PRO A 326 15.25 16.18 -0.25
CA PRO A 326 14.86 14.77 -0.38
C PRO A 326 14.84 14.01 0.95
N LEU A 327 15.83 14.17 1.83
CA LEU A 327 15.88 13.43 3.09
C LEU A 327 14.89 13.99 4.11
N GLU A 328 14.72 15.31 4.14
CA GLU A 328 13.70 16.00 4.93
C GLU A 328 12.29 15.59 4.48
N SER A 329 12.07 15.46 3.17
CA SER A 329 10.79 15.03 2.61
C SER A 329 10.46 13.58 2.98
N LEU A 330 11.43 12.66 2.94
CA LEU A 330 11.23 11.29 3.47
C LEU A 330 10.90 11.31 4.96
N ALA A 331 11.57 12.16 5.74
CA ALA A 331 11.28 12.28 7.16
C ALA A 331 9.86 12.80 7.42
N GLU A 332 9.43 13.83 6.69
CA GLU A 332 8.09 14.40 6.76
C GLU A 332 7.02 13.38 6.32
N TYR A 333 7.26 12.65 5.23
CA TYR A 333 6.41 11.54 4.79
C TYR A 333 6.24 10.46 5.85
N CYS A 334 7.34 10.03 6.49
CA CYS A 334 7.27 9.04 7.55
C CYS A 334 6.49 9.51 8.78
N MET A 335 6.27 10.82 8.96
CA MET A 335 5.51 11.34 10.09
C MET A 335 4.03 11.55 9.76
N GLY A 336 3.66 11.71 8.49
CA GLY A 336 2.29 11.98 8.07
C GLY A 336 1.67 10.88 7.23
#